data_AF-A0A1Q3WAK9-F1
#
_entry.id   AF-A0A1Q3WAK9-F1
#
_cell.length_a   1.000
_cell.length_b   1.000
_cell.length_c   1.000
_cell.angle_alpha   90.00
_cell.angle_beta   90.00
_cell.angle_gamma   90.00
#
_symmetry.space_group_name_H-M   'P 1'
#
loop_
_entity.id
_entity.type
_entity.pdbx_description
1 polymer ?
#
loop_
_entity_poly.entity_id
_entity_poly.type
_entity_poly.pdbx_seq_one_letter_code
_entity_poly.pdbx_strand_id
1 'polypeptide(L)'
;MLTFFSSIVRQTALVLTVCLVSKNLHAQGDLPALSLAQLARPNSWQLVGSVLPTADASSIRTQSGSNVLVGSNEPLTLLTPTDDFRLRFEVLLSAGADAVLTLPTGQQISFADSRESARLLKAPGLWQTVDVWYKTKGPKGFSSLEKLALNGVTLRESQTLANGKLGPFTVMTRKGTLALRKVGYRVMSPRMVAQWSGPLSYTIVEGGYIQDPQDATRRKVLKQDTTSQLTYEVSYGQSRQYSIFFTGKLNALQTGDYQFDLNQGGLAALWIDGKEVIPINHLELGMPNPGKVSLTAGPHDVKIYFSRSWFRPGIGLFVSQAGTRPQPLHAQSSLPEPDAIAVISVNPDYSDPMNQVQRIRSFVQMPGEKTKRTHSMSVGSPTGIHYTVDLNQMALLQVWKGDFANTTEMWYERGEPQLLSPLGAVVLLPGQTPLMVLDNESAAWPDSVSENTLQYKGLTIDKQGKPTLQYRLAGATVTDAIRSEGDALVRTLTLTGSPTGTPYCRIAAASSVEEVGKGLYAVNDRSYYIRVDPKAKVKTRQSNGKQELLLPVDMKNGEGSVQYSIVF
;
A
#
# COMPACT_ATOMS: atom_id res chain seq x y z
N MET A 1 -72.84 -36.41 -0.10
CA MET A 1 -73.08 -37.22 -1.32
C MET A 1 -72.44 -36.46 -2.46
N LEU A 2 -71.57 -36.96 -3.33
CA LEU A 2 -70.87 -38.22 -3.58
C LEU A 2 -69.65 -37.73 -4.42
N THR A 3 -68.39 -37.93 -3.99
CA THR A 3 -67.37 -38.80 -4.65
C THR A 3 -67.07 -38.49 -6.15
N PHE A 4 -65.85 -38.45 -6.73
CA PHE A 4 -64.57 -39.15 -6.51
C PHE A 4 -63.41 -38.41 -7.25
N PHE A 5 -62.20 -38.43 -6.65
CA PHE A 5 -60.80 -38.47 -7.15
C PHE A 5 -60.38 -38.16 -8.62
N SER A 6 -59.31 -37.36 -8.78
CA SER A 6 -57.94 -37.74 -9.25
C SER A 6 -57.13 -36.47 -9.62
N SER A 7 -56.06 -36.09 -8.90
CA SER A 7 -54.66 -36.56 -8.88
C SER A 7 -53.70 -35.58 -9.62
N ILE A 8 -52.49 -35.45 -9.05
CA ILE A 8 -51.29 -34.75 -9.53
C ILE A 8 -51.13 -33.29 -9.06
N VAL A 9 -50.55 -33.21 -7.85
CA VAL A 9 -49.77 -32.07 -7.33
C VAL A 9 -48.59 -31.83 -8.28
N ARG A 10 -48.57 -30.68 -8.97
CA ARG A 10 -47.36 -30.17 -9.62
C ARG A 10 -46.36 -29.79 -8.55
N GLN A 11 -45.25 -30.53 -8.46
CA GLN A 11 -44.03 -30.07 -7.81
C GLN A 11 -43.50 -28.85 -8.59
N THR A 12 -43.68 -27.66 -8.03
CA THR A 12 -42.96 -26.47 -8.47
C THR A 12 -41.55 -26.57 -7.86
N ALA A 13 -40.61 -27.11 -8.64
CA ALA A 13 -39.19 -27.01 -8.32
C ALA A 13 -38.79 -25.53 -8.43
N LEU A 14 -38.77 -24.83 -7.29
CA LEU A 14 -38.16 -23.52 -7.17
C LEU A 14 -36.65 -23.72 -7.29
N VAL A 15 -36.12 -23.58 -8.51
CA VAL A 15 -34.68 -23.47 -8.75
C VAL A 15 -34.23 -22.17 -8.10
N LEU A 16 -33.78 -22.27 -6.85
CA LEU A 16 -33.03 -21.22 -6.18
C LEU A 16 -31.68 -21.14 -6.91
N THR A 17 -31.62 -20.34 -7.96
CA THR A 17 -30.35 -19.89 -8.51
C THR A 17 -29.72 -19.00 -7.44
N VAL A 18 -28.88 -19.60 -6.60
CA VAL A 18 -27.99 -18.87 -5.70
C VAL A 18 -27.09 -18.03 -6.60
N CYS A 19 -27.46 -16.76 -6.79
CA CYS A 19 -26.53 -15.73 -7.21
C CYS A 19 -25.46 -15.63 -6.13
N LEU A 20 -24.42 -16.47 -6.25
CA LEU A 20 -23.13 -16.19 -5.69
C LEU A 20 -22.73 -14.83 -6.25
N VAL A 21 -22.87 -13.80 -5.42
CA VAL A 21 -22.24 -12.51 -5.63
C VAL A 21 -20.76 -12.79 -5.73
N SER A 22 -20.27 -12.94 -6.96
CA SER A 22 -18.85 -13.02 -7.28
C SER A 22 -18.26 -11.69 -6.83
N LYS A 23 -17.65 -11.70 -5.64
CA LYS A 23 -16.79 -10.61 -5.21
C LYS A 23 -15.80 -10.37 -6.34
N ASN A 24 -15.71 -9.13 -6.80
CA ASN A 24 -14.73 -8.67 -7.78
C ASN A 24 -13.34 -9.15 -7.35
N LEU A 25 -12.87 -10.25 -7.91
CA LEU A 25 -11.50 -10.72 -7.73
C LEU A 25 -10.62 -9.79 -8.57
N HIS A 26 -9.92 -8.87 -7.90
CA HIS A 26 -8.96 -8.00 -8.54
C HIS A 26 -7.88 -8.86 -9.23
N ALA A 27 -7.82 -8.81 -10.57
CA ALA A 27 -6.96 -9.67 -11.39
C ALA A 27 -5.45 -9.59 -11.04
N GLN A 28 -5.00 -8.54 -10.35
CA GLN A 28 -3.63 -8.44 -9.80
C GLN A 28 -3.51 -7.89 -8.36
N GLY A 29 -4.55 -7.23 -7.83
CA GLY A 29 -4.47 -6.51 -6.55
C GLY A 29 -4.59 -7.41 -5.31
N ASP A 30 -5.67 -8.19 -5.24
CA ASP A 30 -5.98 -9.04 -4.10
C ASP A 30 -5.59 -10.48 -4.37
N LEU A 31 -4.83 -11.07 -3.44
CA LEU A 31 -4.45 -12.48 -3.49
C LEU A 31 -5.59 -13.33 -2.92
N PRO A 32 -5.97 -14.44 -3.57
CA PRO A 32 -6.92 -15.40 -3.02
C PRO A 32 -6.48 -15.84 -1.62
N ALA A 33 -7.40 -15.74 -0.65
CA ALA A 33 -7.12 -16.15 0.72
C ALA A 33 -6.94 -17.67 0.81
N LEU A 34 -5.89 -18.10 1.48
CA LEU A 34 -5.63 -19.48 1.83
C LEU A 34 -6.30 -19.80 3.17
N SER A 35 -7.08 -20.88 3.22
CA SER A 35 -7.72 -21.33 4.46
C SER A 35 -6.68 -21.92 5.41
N LEU A 36 -6.43 -21.24 6.54
CA LEU A 36 -5.47 -21.69 7.55
C LEU A 36 -5.83 -23.06 8.15
N ALA A 37 -7.12 -23.40 8.18
CA ALA A 37 -7.59 -24.70 8.67
C ALA A 37 -7.14 -25.86 7.78
N GLN A 38 -6.95 -25.60 6.47
CA GLN A 38 -6.54 -26.59 5.47
C GLN A 38 -5.03 -26.81 5.42
N LEU A 39 -4.23 -25.94 6.05
CA LEU A 39 -2.79 -26.13 6.13
C LEU A 39 -2.45 -27.32 7.02
N ALA A 40 -1.55 -28.18 6.54
CA ALA A 40 -0.93 -29.21 7.36
C ALA A 40 -0.08 -28.54 8.44
N ARG A 41 -0.32 -28.89 9.70
CA ARG A 41 0.31 -28.25 10.87
C ARG A 41 1.22 -29.25 11.57
N PRO A 42 2.49 -28.89 11.82
CA PRO A 42 3.32 -29.60 12.79
C PRO A 42 2.73 -29.50 14.20
N ASN A 43 3.21 -30.33 15.13
CA ASN A 43 2.68 -30.40 16.50
C ASN A 43 2.88 -29.09 17.28
N SER A 44 3.92 -28.32 16.93
CA SER A 44 4.19 -27.03 17.56
C SER A 44 3.28 -25.89 17.07
N TRP A 45 2.31 -26.17 16.19
CA TRP A 45 1.40 -25.18 15.62
C TRP A 45 -0.05 -25.45 15.99
N GLN A 46 -0.73 -24.41 16.43
CA GLN A 46 -2.15 -24.44 16.79
C GLN A 46 -2.93 -23.41 15.99
N LEU A 47 -4.17 -23.78 15.64
CA LEU A 47 -5.14 -22.87 15.05
C LEU A 47 -6.00 -22.27 16.17
N VAL A 48 -6.08 -20.94 16.20
CA VAL A 48 -6.73 -20.16 17.27
C VAL A 48 -7.58 -19.04 16.67
N GLY A 49 -8.44 -18.42 17.47
CA GLY A 49 -9.36 -17.36 17.04
C GLY A 49 -8.70 -16.00 17.00
N SER A 50 -7.90 -15.69 18.02
CA SER A 50 -7.19 -14.43 18.14
C SER A 50 -5.93 -14.60 19.00
N VAL A 51 -5.03 -13.63 18.89
CA VAL A 51 -3.91 -13.46 19.83
C VAL A 51 -4.30 -12.45 20.89
N LEU A 52 -3.83 -12.67 22.10
CA LEU A 52 -4.07 -11.85 23.28
C LEU A 52 -2.85 -10.97 23.59
N PRO A 53 -3.04 -9.88 24.33
CA PRO A 53 -2.02 -8.88 24.51
C PRO A 53 -0.77 -9.37 25.26
N THR A 54 0.39 -9.19 24.62
CA THR A 54 1.72 -9.45 25.18
C THR A 54 2.77 -8.61 24.46
N ALA A 55 2.83 -7.29 24.72
CA ALA A 55 3.84 -6.42 24.09
C ALA A 55 5.28 -6.83 24.50
N ASP A 56 5.46 -7.30 25.74
CA ASP A 56 6.78 -7.64 26.28
C ASP A 56 6.96 -9.13 26.59
N ALA A 57 5.94 -9.97 26.33
CA ALA A 57 6.06 -11.39 26.67
C ALA A 57 6.83 -12.17 25.60
N SER A 58 7.59 -13.16 26.06
CA SER A 58 8.34 -14.10 25.22
C SER A 58 7.45 -15.16 24.56
N SER A 59 6.16 -15.22 24.90
CA SER A 59 5.17 -16.11 24.33
C SER A 59 3.85 -15.40 24.01
N ILE A 60 3.17 -15.85 22.96
CA ILE A 60 1.87 -15.31 22.54
C ILE A 60 0.75 -16.04 23.28
N ARG A 61 -0.11 -15.27 23.96
CA ARG A 61 -1.37 -15.78 24.53
C ARG A 61 -2.44 -15.86 23.44
N THR A 62 -3.38 -16.79 23.56
CA THR A 62 -4.38 -17.07 22.52
C THR A 62 -5.80 -17.18 23.06
N GLN A 63 -6.79 -16.97 22.19
CA GLN A 63 -8.18 -17.35 22.41
C GLN A 63 -8.61 -18.38 21.38
N SER A 64 -9.48 -19.32 21.75
CA SER A 64 -9.99 -20.38 20.86
C SER A 64 -10.68 -19.82 19.60
N GLY A 65 -10.57 -20.53 18.49
CA GLY A 65 -11.18 -20.18 17.19
C GLY A 65 -10.32 -20.64 16.01
N SER A 66 -10.54 -20.08 14.82
CA SER A 66 -9.99 -20.64 13.57
C SER A 66 -9.33 -19.64 12.60
N ASN A 67 -8.94 -18.45 13.06
CA ASN A 67 -8.55 -17.33 12.20
C ASN A 67 -7.04 -17.03 12.18
N VAL A 68 -6.28 -17.59 13.13
CA VAL A 68 -4.84 -17.31 13.31
C VAL A 68 -4.11 -18.62 13.58
N LEU A 69 -2.92 -18.79 13.00
CA LEU A 69 -2.00 -19.86 13.37
C LEU A 69 -0.95 -19.32 14.35
N VAL A 70 -0.69 -20.02 15.43
CA VAL A 70 0.36 -19.68 16.40
C VAL A 70 1.29 -20.87 16.55
N GLY A 71 2.60 -20.64 16.46
CA GLY A 71 3.56 -21.73 16.61
C GLY A 71 4.99 -21.27 16.82
N SER A 72 5.88 -22.26 16.92
CA SER A 72 7.31 -22.06 17.18
C SER A 72 8.16 -23.22 16.67
N ASN A 73 9.44 -22.99 16.37
CA ASN A 73 10.51 -23.98 16.13
C ASN A 73 10.36 -24.93 14.93
N GLU A 74 9.18 -25.47 14.63
CA GLU A 74 8.95 -26.37 13.49
C GLU A 74 8.49 -25.55 12.26
N PRO A 75 9.00 -25.85 11.04
CA PRO A 75 8.54 -25.21 9.82
C PRO A 75 7.07 -25.48 9.48
N LEU A 76 6.27 -24.42 9.40
CA LEU A 76 4.95 -24.47 8.78
C LEU A 76 5.11 -24.23 7.27
N THR A 77 4.65 -25.18 6.46
CA THR A 77 4.58 -25.01 5.01
C THR A 77 3.38 -24.14 4.65
N LEU A 78 3.63 -22.99 4.00
CA LEU A 78 2.55 -22.14 3.49
C LEU A 78 2.12 -22.55 2.09
N LEU A 79 3.08 -22.98 1.27
CA LEU A 79 2.85 -23.46 -0.09
C LEU A 79 4.04 -24.27 -0.59
N THR A 80 3.78 -25.12 -1.58
CA THR A 80 4.81 -25.80 -2.38
C THR A 80 4.61 -25.34 -3.82
N PRO A 81 5.37 -24.33 -4.28
CA PRO A 81 5.10 -23.70 -5.57
C PRO A 81 5.55 -24.61 -6.72
N THR A 82 4.74 -24.68 -7.77
CA THR A 82 5.08 -25.37 -9.03
C THR A 82 5.55 -24.40 -10.13
N ASP A 83 5.19 -23.13 -10.00
CA ASP A 83 5.52 -22.04 -10.94
C ASP A 83 5.89 -20.77 -10.15
N ASP A 84 6.04 -19.65 -10.85
CA ASP A 84 6.12 -18.32 -10.25
C ASP A 84 4.94 -18.08 -9.31
N PHE A 85 5.14 -17.26 -8.28
CA PHE A 85 4.06 -16.94 -7.37
C PHE A 85 4.20 -15.59 -6.70
N ARG A 86 3.06 -15.13 -6.20
CA ARG A 86 2.96 -14.05 -5.24
C ARG A 86 2.32 -14.56 -3.95
N LEU A 87 2.94 -14.24 -2.83
CA LEU A 87 2.50 -14.60 -1.49
C LEU A 87 2.46 -13.34 -0.62
N ARG A 88 1.37 -13.13 0.09
CA ARG A 88 1.27 -12.10 1.13
C ARG A 88 0.71 -12.72 2.40
N PHE A 89 1.23 -12.34 3.55
CA PHE A 89 0.69 -12.76 4.84
C PHE A 89 1.05 -11.75 5.91
N GLU A 90 0.35 -11.81 7.04
CA GLU A 90 0.68 -11.02 8.22
C GLU A 90 1.30 -11.93 9.28
N VAL A 91 2.36 -11.46 9.94
CA VAL A 91 2.99 -12.12 11.09
C VAL A 91 3.06 -11.21 12.29
N LEU A 92 2.94 -11.79 13.48
CA LEU A 92 3.14 -11.10 14.74
C LEU A 92 4.16 -11.90 15.55
N LEU A 93 5.14 -11.19 16.12
CA LEU A 93 6.29 -11.78 16.80
C LEU A 93 6.19 -11.53 18.30
N SER A 94 6.48 -12.54 19.12
CA SER A 94 6.71 -12.33 20.55
C SER A 94 8.02 -11.58 20.79
N ALA A 95 8.21 -11.05 22.00
CA ALA A 95 9.43 -10.33 22.36
C ALA A 95 10.67 -11.21 22.16
N GLY A 96 11.64 -10.70 21.40
CA GLY A 96 12.90 -11.40 21.09
C GLY A 96 12.76 -12.60 20.15
N ALA A 97 11.64 -12.74 19.43
CA ALA A 97 11.47 -13.81 18.45
C ALA A 97 12.28 -13.57 17.17
N ASP A 98 12.80 -14.64 16.60
CA ASP A 98 13.48 -14.66 15.30
C ASP A 98 12.64 -15.48 14.32
N ALA A 99 11.83 -14.81 13.51
CA ALA A 99 11.09 -15.44 12.42
C ALA A 99 12.01 -15.68 11.23
N VAL A 100 11.89 -16.86 10.64
CA VAL A 100 12.68 -17.30 9.49
C VAL A 100 11.76 -17.74 8.38
N LEU A 101 11.99 -17.17 7.21
CA LEU A 101 11.40 -17.59 5.95
C LEU A 101 12.38 -18.51 5.24
N THR A 102 11.95 -19.68 4.83
CA THR A 102 12.72 -20.54 3.91
C THR A 102 12.12 -20.41 2.53
N LEU A 103 12.91 -19.90 1.59
CA LEU A 103 12.53 -19.80 0.18
C LEU A 103 12.50 -21.19 -0.47
N PRO A 104 11.81 -21.37 -1.62
CA PRO A 104 11.77 -22.65 -2.33
C PRO A 104 13.13 -23.22 -2.72
N THR A 105 14.16 -22.38 -2.86
CA THR A 105 15.55 -22.81 -3.10
C THR A 105 16.28 -23.31 -1.84
N GLY A 106 15.63 -23.28 -0.68
CA GLY A 106 16.20 -23.63 0.62
C GLY A 106 16.90 -22.48 1.33
N GLN A 107 17.09 -21.33 0.68
CA GLN A 107 17.69 -20.16 1.32
C GLN A 107 16.80 -19.66 2.46
N GLN A 108 17.42 -19.44 3.63
CA GLN A 108 16.74 -18.85 4.78
C GLN A 108 16.94 -17.33 4.83
N ILE A 109 15.89 -16.64 5.25
CA ILE A 109 15.89 -15.21 5.56
C ILE A 109 15.39 -15.05 6.99
N SER A 110 16.30 -14.70 7.90
CA SER A 110 15.98 -14.37 9.28
C SER A 110 15.59 -12.90 9.41
N PHE A 111 14.63 -12.65 10.29
CA PHE A 111 14.20 -11.29 10.63
C PHE A 111 15.06 -10.68 11.75
N ALA A 112 15.74 -11.48 12.58
CA ALA A 112 16.61 -11.00 13.65
C ALA A 112 18.06 -10.74 13.22
N ASP A 113 18.57 -11.45 12.21
CA ASP A 113 20.01 -11.50 11.92
C ASP A 113 20.52 -10.38 10.98
N SER A 114 19.70 -9.39 10.63
CA SER A 114 20.11 -8.34 9.70
C SER A 114 19.69 -6.94 10.14
N ARG A 115 20.60 -5.96 9.92
CA ARG A 115 20.25 -4.54 10.06
C ARG A 115 19.16 -4.12 9.09
N GLU A 116 19.09 -4.76 7.93
CA GLU A 116 18.09 -4.50 6.88
C GLU A 116 16.67 -4.79 7.34
N SER A 117 16.44 -5.89 8.07
CA SER A 117 15.13 -6.24 8.63
C SER A 117 14.83 -5.46 9.92
N ALA A 118 15.82 -5.29 10.79
CA ALA A 118 15.65 -4.61 12.08
C ALA A 118 15.14 -3.17 11.95
N ARG A 119 15.54 -2.45 10.88
CA ARG A 119 15.06 -1.08 10.60
C ARG A 119 13.59 -1.02 10.14
N LEU A 120 12.99 -2.14 9.73
CA LEU A 120 11.63 -2.18 9.17
C LEU A 120 10.65 -2.96 10.06
N LEU A 121 11.15 -3.74 11.02
CA LEU A 121 10.32 -4.45 11.99
C LEU A 121 9.66 -3.49 12.96
N LYS A 122 8.35 -3.68 13.11
CA LYS A 122 7.57 -3.15 14.22
C LYS A 122 7.88 -3.85 15.54
N ALA A 123 7.48 -3.24 16.65
CA ALA A 123 7.62 -3.72 18.01
C ALA A 123 6.91 -5.06 18.20
N PRO A 124 7.35 -5.87 19.17
CA PRO A 124 6.71 -7.14 19.45
C PRO A 124 5.22 -7.00 19.77
N GLY A 125 4.44 -8.00 19.35
CA GLY A 125 2.98 -7.98 19.46
C GLY A 125 2.24 -7.11 18.44
N LEU A 126 2.95 -6.45 17.51
CA LEU A 126 2.34 -5.76 16.37
C LEU A 126 2.38 -6.62 15.10
N TRP A 127 1.36 -6.45 14.26
CA TRP A 127 1.31 -7.16 12.98
C TRP A 127 2.24 -6.52 11.96
N GLN A 128 3.11 -7.37 11.42
CA GLN A 128 3.98 -7.13 10.28
C GLN A 128 3.29 -7.64 9.01
N THR A 129 3.39 -6.93 7.90
CA THR A 129 2.99 -7.46 6.58
C THR A 129 4.21 -7.95 5.82
N VAL A 130 4.14 -9.15 5.25
CA VAL A 130 5.18 -9.72 4.37
C VAL A 130 4.60 -9.91 2.98
N ASP A 131 5.26 -9.40 1.94
CA ASP A 131 4.89 -9.59 0.53
C ASP A 131 6.09 -10.18 -0.23
N VAL A 132 5.88 -11.29 -0.91
CA VAL A 132 6.91 -12.07 -1.62
C VAL A 132 6.48 -12.26 -3.07
N TRP A 133 7.37 -11.88 -3.98
CA TRP A 133 7.25 -12.10 -5.41
C TRP A 133 8.41 -12.98 -5.83
N TYR A 134 8.09 -14.15 -6.37
CA TYR A 134 9.07 -15.18 -6.63
C TYR A 134 8.91 -15.70 -8.04
N LYS A 135 10.03 -15.75 -8.77
CA LYS A 135 10.11 -16.34 -10.09
C LYS A 135 10.80 -17.68 -9.98
N THR A 136 10.07 -18.73 -10.32
CA THR A 136 10.54 -20.10 -10.26
C THR A 136 11.17 -20.46 -11.60
N LYS A 137 12.40 -20.98 -11.56
CA LYS A 137 12.97 -21.69 -12.72
C LYS A 137 13.20 -23.14 -12.36
N GLY A 138 13.13 -24.02 -13.37
CA GLY A 138 13.41 -25.43 -13.20
C GLY A 138 14.85 -25.72 -12.72
N PRO A 139 15.18 -26.99 -12.43
CA PRO A 139 16.43 -27.37 -11.76
C PRO A 139 17.74 -26.91 -12.43
N LYS A 140 17.70 -26.59 -13.73
CA LYS A 140 18.86 -26.13 -14.52
C LYS A 140 18.93 -24.60 -14.73
N GLY A 141 18.01 -23.83 -14.15
CA GLY A 141 17.98 -22.36 -14.24
C GLY A 141 18.34 -21.67 -12.92
N PHE A 142 18.11 -20.36 -12.86
CA PHE A 142 18.18 -19.57 -11.63
C PHE A 142 16.78 -19.04 -11.32
N SER A 143 16.25 -19.38 -10.14
CA SER A 143 15.06 -18.73 -9.61
C SER A 143 15.45 -17.32 -9.15
N SER A 144 14.48 -16.43 -8.98
CA SER A 144 14.75 -15.11 -8.43
C SER A 144 13.71 -14.71 -7.40
N LEU A 145 14.18 -14.15 -6.29
CA LEU A 145 13.33 -13.36 -5.41
C LEU A 145 13.19 -11.99 -6.06
N GLU A 146 12.11 -11.82 -6.82
CA GLU A 146 11.81 -10.55 -7.50
C GLU A 146 11.59 -9.45 -6.48
N LYS A 147 10.85 -9.74 -5.39
CA LYS A 147 10.63 -8.81 -4.29
C LYS A 147 10.36 -9.53 -2.97
N LEU A 148 10.98 -9.06 -1.90
CA LEU A 148 10.56 -9.29 -0.52
C LEU A 148 10.34 -7.94 0.12
N ALA A 149 9.12 -7.66 0.58
CA ALA A 149 8.79 -6.44 1.29
C ALA A 149 8.27 -6.74 2.70
N LEU A 150 8.67 -5.90 3.66
CA LEU A 150 8.22 -5.91 5.03
C LEU A 150 7.54 -4.57 5.33
N ASN A 151 6.30 -4.61 5.81
CA ASN A 151 5.50 -3.42 6.12
C ASN A 151 5.40 -2.42 4.97
N GLY A 152 5.32 -2.92 3.74
CA GLY A 152 5.23 -2.10 2.52
C GLY A 152 6.57 -1.60 1.99
N VAL A 153 7.67 -1.77 2.73
CA VAL A 153 9.02 -1.36 2.29
C VAL A 153 9.77 -2.56 1.71
N THR A 154 10.37 -2.37 0.53
CA THR A 154 11.22 -3.39 -0.09
C THR A 154 12.45 -3.66 0.78
N LEU A 155 12.59 -4.91 1.20
CA LEU A 155 13.75 -5.42 1.95
C LEU A 155 14.79 -5.99 0.99
N ARG A 156 14.36 -6.76 -0.02
CA ARG A 156 15.20 -7.31 -1.09
C ARG A 156 14.46 -7.28 -2.41
N GLU A 157 15.19 -7.07 -3.50
CA GLU A 157 14.64 -7.01 -4.85
C GLU A 157 15.64 -7.59 -5.85
N SER A 158 15.13 -8.21 -6.92
CA SER A 158 15.95 -8.73 -8.03
C SER A 158 17.10 -9.66 -7.61
N GLN A 159 16.93 -10.43 -6.53
CA GLN A 159 17.97 -11.34 -6.05
C GLN A 159 17.93 -12.65 -6.85
N THR A 160 19.01 -12.93 -7.57
CA THR A 160 19.23 -14.22 -8.24
C THR A 160 19.54 -15.30 -7.20
N LEU A 161 18.87 -16.44 -7.33
CA LEU A 161 18.98 -17.57 -6.42
C LEU A 161 19.51 -18.79 -7.18
N ALA A 162 20.58 -19.39 -6.66
CA ALA A 162 21.08 -20.66 -7.18
C ALA A 162 20.02 -21.74 -6.94
N ASN A 163 19.66 -22.48 -7.99
CA ASN A 163 18.67 -23.54 -7.87
C ASN A 163 19.28 -24.82 -7.30
N GLY A 164 18.59 -25.38 -6.30
CA GLY A 164 18.64 -26.78 -5.91
C GLY A 164 17.32 -27.49 -6.28
N LYS A 165 17.02 -28.62 -5.62
CA LYS A 165 15.67 -29.21 -5.67
C LYS A 165 14.67 -28.23 -5.06
N LEU A 166 13.67 -27.80 -5.84
CA LEU A 166 12.62 -26.90 -5.35
C LEU A 166 11.86 -27.55 -4.19
N GLY A 167 11.82 -26.84 -3.06
CA GLY A 167 11.11 -27.19 -1.85
C GLY A 167 9.95 -26.25 -1.55
N PRO A 168 9.27 -26.45 -0.41
CA PRO A 168 8.20 -25.57 0.04
C PRO A 168 8.72 -24.19 0.45
N PHE A 169 7.84 -23.19 0.40
CA PHE A 169 8.02 -21.97 1.19
C PHE A 169 7.52 -22.23 2.60
N THR A 170 8.40 -22.08 3.59
CA THR A 170 8.06 -22.32 4.99
C THR A 170 8.32 -21.11 5.86
N VAL A 171 7.58 -21.02 6.96
CA VAL A 171 7.79 -20.04 8.04
C VAL A 171 7.98 -20.77 9.37
N MET A 172 8.93 -20.31 10.17
CA MET A 172 9.17 -20.81 11.53
C MET A 172 9.72 -19.70 12.42
N THR A 173 9.88 -19.99 13.70
CA THR A 173 10.78 -19.24 14.58
C THR A 173 12.00 -20.06 14.94
N ARG A 174 13.19 -19.47 15.02
CA ARG A 174 14.34 -20.09 15.71
C ARG A 174 14.29 -19.87 17.21
N LYS A 175 13.72 -18.74 17.63
CA LYS A 175 13.52 -18.33 19.02
C LYS A 175 12.16 -17.66 19.15
N GLY A 176 11.50 -17.86 20.29
CA GLY A 176 10.21 -17.27 20.59
C GLY A 176 9.06 -17.88 19.78
N THR A 177 7.93 -17.19 19.79
CA THR A 177 6.70 -17.62 19.12
C THR A 177 6.28 -16.61 18.08
N LEU A 178 5.63 -17.08 17.01
CA LEU A 178 4.98 -16.19 16.05
C LEU A 178 3.52 -16.58 15.86
N ALA A 179 2.72 -15.58 15.47
CA ALA A 179 1.37 -15.76 14.97
C ALA A 179 1.30 -15.36 13.50
N LEU A 180 0.42 -16.00 12.74
CA LEU A 180 0.28 -15.82 11.30
C LEU A 180 -1.19 -15.79 10.89
N ARG A 181 -1.54 -14.83 10.03
CA ARG A 181 -2.91 -14.68 9.49
C ARG A 181 -2.90 -14.06 8.09
N LYS A 182 -4.09 -13.97 7.49
CA LYS A 182 -4.35 -13.35 6.17
C LYS A 182 -3.36 -13.81 5.09
N VAL A 183 -3.12 -15.11 5.03
CA VAL A 183 -2.28 -15.70 3.98
C VAL A 183 -3.06 -15.63 2.67
N GLY A 184 -2.54 -14.85 1.72
CA GLY A 184 -3.03 -14.77 0.36
C GLY A 184 -1.97 -15.28 -0.60
N TYR A 185 -2.37 -16.10 -1.56
CA TYR A 185 -1.45 -16.76 -2.48
C TYR A 185 -2.01 -16.83 -3.90
N ARG A 186 -1.16 -16.61 -4.90
CA ARG A 186 -1.49 -16.81 -6.31
C ARG A 186 -0.29 -17.38 -7.06
N VAL A 187 -0.51 -18.52 -7.73
CA VAL A 187 0.39 -19.03 -8.77
C VAL A 187 0.29 -18.13 -9.99
N MET A 188 1.43 -17.83 -10.62
CA MET A 188 1.55 -17.12 -11.88
C MET A 188 2.06 -18.07 -12.95
N SER A 189 1.15 -18.83 -13.57
CA SER A 189 1.51 -19.80 -14.59
C SER A 189 2.07 -19.11 -15.84
N PRO A 190 3.19 -19.61 -16.39
CA PRO A 190 3.83 -19.05 -17.59
C PRO A 190 3.10 -19.51 -18.86
N ARG A 191 1.81 -19.25 -18.97
CA ARG A 191 1.00 -19.58 -20.15
C ARG A 191 0.61 -18.33 -20.93
N MET A 192 0.59 -18.49 -22.26
CA MET A 192 0.00 -17.49 -23.15
C MET A 192 -1.52 -17.43 -22.89
N VAL A 193 -2.09 -16.23 -22.89
CA VAL A 193 -3.54 -16.04 -22.65
C VAL A 193 -4.28 -15.53 -23.88
N ALA A 194 -3.57 -14.81 -24.76
CA ALA A 194 -4.08 -14.32 -26.03
C ALA A 194 -2.91 -14.08 -27.01
N GLN A 195 -3.22 -14.01 -28.30
CA GLN A 195 -2.26 -13.68 -29.35
C GLN A 195 -2.94 -12.99 -30.54
N TRP A 196 -2.21 -12.22 -31.33
CA TRP A 196 -2.74 -11.69 -32.59
C TRP A 196 -3.04 -12.84 -33.55
N SER A 197 -4.20 -12.79 -34.21
CA SER A 197 -4.63 -13.80 -35.20
C SER A 197 -4.01 -13.58 -36.59
N GLY A 198 -3.33 -12.44 -36.79
CA GLY A 198 -2.76 -11.98 -38.04
C GLY A 198 -2.14 -10.60 -37.88
N PRO A 199 -1.65 -9.97 -38.96
CA PRO A 199 -1.10 -8.62 -38.89
C PRO A 199 -2.17 -7.60 -38.49
N LEU A 200 -1.75 -6.53 -37.83
CA LEU A 200 -2.56 -5.36 -37.56
C LEU A 200 -2.56 -4.46 -38.79
N SER A 201 -3.73 -3.99 -39.22
CA SER A 201 -3.83 -2.88 -40.16
C SER A 201 -3.71 -1.57 -39.39
N TYR A 202 -2.97 -0.60 -39.93
CA TYR A 202 -2.87 0.72 -39.32
C TYR A 202 -3.15 1.84 -40.33
N THR A 203 -3.76 2.92 -39.84
CA THR A 203 -3.96 4.17 -40.59
C THR A 203 -3.37 5.31 -39.79
N ILE A 204 -2.48 6.08 -40.42
CA ILE A 204 -1.94 7.33 -39.88
C ILE A 204 -2.69 8.48 -40.52
N VAL A 205 -3.24 9.37 -39.70
CA VAL A 205 -3.91 10.60 -40.14
C VAL A 205 -3.17 11.83 -39.63
N GLU A 206 -3.34 12.95 -40.32
CA GLU A 206 -2.80 14.24 -39.87
C GLU A 206 -3.50 14.76 -38.61
N GLY A 207 -2.76 15.49 -37.79
CA GLY A 207 -3.24 16.04 -36.52
C GLY A 207 -3.00 15.09 -35.34
N GLY A 208 -2.47 15.65 -34.25
CA GLY A 208 -2.38 14.96 -32.96
C GLY A 208 -3.54 15.36 -32.04
N TYR A 209 -3.62 14.70 -30.88
CA TYR A 209 -4.57 15.03 -29.80
C TYR A 209 -6.05 14.91 -30.20
N ILE A 210 -6.37 13.97 -31.08
CA ILE A 210 -7.76 13.67 -31.43
C ILE A 210 -8.45 13.06 -30.21
N GLN A 211 -9.43 13.76 -29.64
CA GLN A 211 -10.19 13.33 -28.46
C GLN A 211 -11.43 12.53 -28.83
N ASP A 212 -12.01 12.79 -30.00
CA ASP A 212 -13.09 11.99 -30.57
C ASP A 212 -12.55 11.20 -31.78
N PRO A 213 -12.46 9.86 -31.71
CA PRO A 213 -12.05 9.04 -32.85
C PRO A 213 -12.85 9.30 -34.13
N GLN A 214 -14.09 9.79 -34.07
CA GLN A 214 -14.88 10.16 -35.24
C GLN A 214 -14.27 11.34 -36.00
N ASP A 215 -13.60 12.28 -35.32
CA ASP A 215 -12.94 13.41 -35.97
C ASP A 215 -11.78 12.95 -36.86
N ALA A 216 -11.16 11.81 -36.57
CA ALA A 216 -10.11 11.25 -37.40
C ALA A 216 -10.57 10.89 -38.81
N THR A 217 -11.86 10.56 -39.00
CA THR A 217 -12.42 10.23 -40.32
C THR A 217 -12.41 11.43 -41.28
N ARG A 218 -12.32 12.66 -40.74
CA ARG A 218 -12.28 13.91 -41.50
C ARG A 218 -10.86 14.40 -41.78
N ARG A 219 -9.84 13.71 -41.26
CA ARG A 219 -8.43 14.08 -41.40
C ARG A 219 -7.82 13.43 -42.64
N LYS A 220 -6.82 14.08 -43.24
CA LYS A 220 -6.04 13.49 -44.34
C LYS A 220 -5.31 12.24 -43.86
N VAL A 221 -5.45 11.14 -44.61
CA VAL A 221 -4.64 9.93 -44.43
C VAL A 221 -3.22 10.20 -44.93
N LEU A 222 -2.24 10.02 -44.05
CA LEU A 222 -0.81 10.16 -44.34
C LEU A 222 -0.19 8.83 -44.79
N LYS A 223 -0.64 7.71 -44.19
CA LYS A 223 -0.15 6.37 -44.51
C LYS A 223 -1.19 5.32 -44.09
N GLN A 224 -1.30 4.24 -44.85
CA GLN A 224 -2.07 3.06 -44.48
C GLN A 224 -1.31 1.81 -44.93
N ASP A 225 -1.15 0.85 -44.03
CA ASP A 225 -0.40 -0.40 -44.28
C ASP A 225 -0.71 -1.42 -43.17
N THR A 226 0.07 -2.50 -43.11
CA THR A 226 0.01 -3.52 -42.07
C THR A 226 1.32 -3.65 -41.28
N THR A 227 1.23 -4.19 -40.07
CA THR A 227 2.38 -4.53 -39.21
C THR A 227 2.12 -5.85 -38.50
N SER A 228 3.17 -6.65 -38.26
CA SER A 228 3.05 -7.94 -37.56
C SER A 228 2.83 -7.79 -36.05
N GLN A 229 3.23 -6.64 -35.48
CA GLN A 229 3.10 -6.33 -34.05
C GLN A 229 2.68 -4.88 -33.86
N LEU A 230 2.04 -4.59 -32.72
CA LEU A 230 1.74 -3.22 -32.32
C LEU A 230 3.06 -2.46 -32.15
N THR A 231 3.26 -1.40 -32.94
CA THR A 231 4.43 -0.54 -32.83
C THR A 231 4.15 0.88 -33.30
N TYR A 232 4.56 1.88 -32.53
CA TYR A 232 4.47 3.28 -32.99
C TYR A 232 5.50 3.60 -34.09
N GLU A 233 6.51 2.75 -34.29
CA GLU A 233 7.58 2.95 -35.28
C GLU A 233 7.07 2.97 -36.72
N VAL A 234 5.84 2.51 -36.96
CA VAL A 234 5.13 2.68 -38.25
C VAL A 234 5.02 4.14 -38.69
N SER A 235 5.16 5.07 -37.74
CA SER A 235 5.14 6.53 -37.94
C SER A 235 6.49 7.18 -38.18
N TYR A 236 7.60 6.43 -38.22
CA TYR A 236 8.90 7.01 -38.55
C TYR A 236 8.87 7.70 -39.91
N GLY A 237 9.45 8.90 -39.98
CA GLY A 237 9.39 9.78 -41.15
C GLY A 237 8.15 10.69 -41.22
N GLN A 238 7.17 10.54 -40.33
CA GLN A 238 6.01 11.44 -40.24
C GLN A 238 6.31 12.70 -39.42
N SER A 239 5.58 13.78 -39.68
CA SER A 239 5.62 15.00 -38.85
C SER A 239 5.15 14.71 -37.42
N ARG A 240 5.50 15.52 -36.42
CA ARG A 240 5.14 15.24 -35.01
C ARG A 240 3.63 15.28 -34.70
N GLN A 241 2.80 15.79 -35.61
CA GLN A 241 1.35 15.93 -35.42
C GLN A 241 0.60 14.88 -36.25
N TYR A 242 0.56 13.65 -35.74
CA TYR A 242 -0.23 12.57 -36.32
C TYR A 242 -1.02 11.82 -35.25
N SER A 243 -1.97 11.04 -35.74
CA SER A 243 -2.70 10.03 -34.97
C SER A 243 -2.64 8.69 -35.71
N ILE A 244 -2.44 7.60 -34.99
CA ILE A 244 -2.40 6.23 -35.52
C ILE A 244 -3.60 5.45 -35.00
N PHE A 245 -4.28 4.77 -35.91
CA PHE A 245 -5.37 3.85 -35.61
C PHE A 245 -4.98 2.45 -36.06
N PHE A 246 -4.82 1.53 -35.12
CA PHE A 246 -4.60 0.12 -35.39
C PHE A 246 -5.91 -0.64 -35.31
N THR A 247 -6.09 -1.62 -36.19
CA THR A 247 -7.19 -2.57 -36.18
C THR A 247 -6.67 -3.98 -36.43
N GLY A 248 -7.24 -4.97 -35.77
CA GLY A 248 -6.86 -6.37 -35.97
C GLY A 248 -7.72 -7.33 -35.15
N LYS A 249 -7.36 -8.61 -35.21
CA LYS A 249 -8.05 -9.66 -34.45
C LYS A 249 -7.15 -10.25 -33.37
N LEU A 250 -7.61 -10.23 -32.13
CA LEU A 250 -6.96 -10.87 -30.99
C LEU A 250 -7.65 -12.21 -30.70
N ASN A 251 -6.91 -13.31 -30.74
CA ASN A 251 -7.42 -14.61 -30.36
C ASN A 251 -7.25 -14.81 -28.85
N ALA A 252 -8.36 -14.78 -28.10
CA ALA A 252 -8.40 -15.18 -26.70
C ALA A 252 -8.39 -16.70 -26.60
N LEU A 253 -7.42 -17.28 -25.89
CA LEU A 253 -7.24 -18.74 -25.87
C LEU A 253 -8.29 -19.46 -25.02
N GLN A 254 -8.90 -18.76 -24.06
CA GLN A 254 -9.89 -19.31 -23.15
C GLN A 254 -10.92 -18.24 -22.79
N THR A 255 -12.18 -18.65 -22.58
CA THR A 255 -13.19 -17.76 -22.02
C THR A 255 -12.79 -17.32 -20.60
N GLY A 256 -12.91 -16.03 -20.29
CA GLY A 256 -12.67 -15.52 -18.96
C GLY A 256 -12.47 -14.00 -18.89
N ASP A 257 -12.10 -13.51 -17.70
CA ASP A 257 -11.80 -12.11 -17.47
C ASP A 257 -10.35 -11.79 -17.81
N TYR A 258 -10.16 -10.79 -18.66
CA TYR A 258 -8.87 -10.29 -19.12
C TYR A 258 -8.60 -8.90 -18.56
N GLN A 259 -7.37 -8.65 -18.16
CA GLN A 259 -6.83 -7.31 -17.90
C GLN A 259 -5.88 -6.93 -19.03
N PHE A 260 -6.09 -5.75 -19.58
CA PHE A 260 -5.20 -5.10 -20.53
C PHE A 260 -4.52 -3.92 -19.85
N ASP A 261 -3.20 -3.82 -19.99
CA ASP A 261 -2.43 -2.68 -19.49
C ASP A 261 -1.84 -1.95 -20.70
N LEU A 262 -2.36 -0.76 -20.99
CA LEU A 262 -1.89 0.10 -22.07
C LEU A 262 -0.92 1.13 -21.51
N ASN A 263 0.30 1.16 -22.02
CA ASN A 263 1.32 2.14 -21.64
C ASN A 263 1.64 3.00 -22.85
N GLN A 264 1.57 4.33 -22.70
CA GLN A 264 1.77 5.26 -23.79
C GLN A 264 2.42 6.57 -23.34
N GLY A 265 3.17 7.19 -24.24
CA GLY A 265 3.60 8.57 -24.12
C GLY A 265 2.77 9.48 -25.00
N GLY A 266 1.72 10.07 -24.43
CA GLY A 266 0.71 10.85 -25.15
C GLY A 266 -0.69 10.30 -24.93
N LEU A 267 -1.52 10.30 -25.98
CA LEU A 267 -2.91 9.85 -25.91
C LEU A 267 -3.01 8.45 -26.49
N ALA A 268 -3.72 7.55 -25.80
CA ALA A 268 -4.06 6.26 -26.36
C ALA A 268 -5.37 5.73 -25.77
N ALA A 269 -5.98 4.77 -26.47
CA ALA A 269 -7.20 4.08 -26.05
C ALA A 269 -7.29 2.69 -26.67
N LEU A 270 -8.15 1.84 -26.08
CA LEU A 270 -8.38 0.45 -26.48
C LEU A 270 -9.87 0.15 -26.53
N TRP A 271 -10.32 -0.37 -27.67
CA TRP A 271 -11.64 -0.97 -27.84
C TRP A 271 -11.51 -2.43 -28.22
N ILE A 272 -12.38 -3.28 -27.66
CA ILE A 272 -12.49 -4.70 -27.98
C ILE A 272 -13.96 -5.02 -28.25
N ASP A 273 -14.25 -5.62 -29.40
CA ASP A 273 -15.61 -5.86 -29.92
C ASP A 273 -16.51 -4.61 -29.89
N GLY A 274 -15.91 -3.44 -30.18
CA GLY A 274 -16.60 -2.16 -30.14
C GLY A 274 -16.84 -1.59 -28.74
N LYS A 275 -16.57 -2.34 -27.67
CA LYS A 275 -16.63 -1.84 -26.29
C LYS A 275 -15.35 -1.08 -25.95
N GLU A 276 -15.49 0.11 -25.37
CA GLU A 276 -14.37 0.85 -24.79
C GLU A 276 -13.87 0.12 -23.54
N VAL A 277 -12.64 -0.38 -23.60
CA VAL A 277 -11.98 -1.10 -22.49
C VAL A 277 -11.05 -0.16 -21.74
N ILE A 278 -10.37 0.73 -22.47
CA ILE A 278 -9.50 1.77 -21.91
C ILE A 278 -9.85 3.08 -22.63
N PRO A 279 -10.37 4.11 -21.92
CA PRO A 279 -10.72 5.39 -22.52
C PRO A 279 -9.47 6.18 -22.93
N ILE A 280 -9.68 7.21 -23.73
CA ILE A 280 -8.60 8.12 -24.15
C ILE A 280 -8.08 8.88 -22.93
N ASN A 281 -6.81 8.61 -22.58
CA ASN A 281 -6.10 9.30 -21.51
C ASN A 281 -4.78 9.86 -22.02
N HIS A 282 -4.44 11.06 -21.56
CA HIS A 282 -3.15 11.71 -21.80
C HIS A 282 -2.20 11.35 -20.64
N LEU A 283 -1.23 10.48 -20.91
CA LEU A 283 -0.30 9.96 -19.90
C LEU A 283 1.15 10.09 -20.36
N GLU A 284 2.04 10.18 -19.37
CA GLU A 284 3.47 10.04 -19.58
C GLU A 284 3.84 8.56 -19.75
N LEU A 285 4.83 8.30 -20.61
CA LEU A 285 5.32 6.94 -20.85
C LEU A 285 5.86 6.34 -19.55
N GLY A 286 5.45 5.12 -19.23
CA GLY A 286 5.79 4.47 -17.97
C GLY A 286 4.63 4.40 -16.97
N MET A 287 3.51 5.07 -17.25
CA MET A 287 2.27 4.96 -16.47
C MET A 287 1.29 3.98 -17.15
N PRO A 288 1.14 2.73 -16.68
CA PRO A 288 0.18 1.79 -17.26
C PRO A 288 -1.25 2.23 -16.97
N ASN A 289 -2.10 2.20 -18.00
CA ASN A 289 -3.54 2.44 -17.92
C ASN A 289 -4.28 1.10 -18.01
N PRO A 290 -4.81 0.57 -16.90
CA PRO A 290 -5.45 -0.74 -16.89
C PRO A 290 -6.91 -0.67 -17.36
N GLY A 291 -7.34 -1.66 -18.15
CA GLY A 291 -8.72 -1.88 -18.54
C GLY A 291 -9.09 -3.36 -18.43
N LYS A 292 -10.36 -3.67 -18.14
CA LYS A 292 -10.84 -5.04 -17.96
C LYS A 292 -12.01 -5.35 -18.86
N VAL A 293 -12.03 -6.57 -19.39
CA VAL A 293 -13.13 -7.08 -20.21
C VAL A 293 -13.20 -8.60 -20.12
N SER A 294 -14.42 -9.15 -20.11
CA SER A 294 -14.65 -10.58 -20.23
C SER A 294 -14.69 -10.96 -21.71
N LEU A 295 -13.91 -11.95 -22.12
CA LEU A 295 -13.83 -12.43 -23.50
C LEU A 295 -14.26 -13.89 -23.57
N THR A 296 -14.84 -14.29 -24.70
CA THR A 296 -15.04 -15.69 -25.05
C THR A 296 -13.75 -16.28 -25.63
N ALA A 297 -13.63 -17.61 -25.69
CA ALA A 297 -12.55 -18.22 -26.46
C ALA A 297 -12.76 -17.93 -27.96
N GLY A 298 -11.69 -17.53 -28.65
CA GLY A 298 -11.70 -17.25 -30.09
C GLY A 298 -11.29 -15.83 -30.46
N PRO A 299 -11.51 -15.44 -31.74
CA PRO A 299 -11.10 -14.15 -32.27
C PRO A 299 -12.04 -13.01 -31.85
N HIS A 300 -11.45 -11.91 -31.40
CA HIS A 300 -12.10 -10.67 -31.02
C HIS A 300 -11.56 -9.49 -31.82
N ASP A 301 -12.43 -8.55 -32.19
CA ASP A 301 -12.01 -7.37 -32.94
C ASP A 301 -11.38 -6.36 -31.99
N VAL A 302 -10.20 -5.85 -32.34
CA VAL A 302 -9.46 -4.88 -31.52
C VAL A 302 -9.19 -3.62 -32.31
N LYS A 303 -9.41 -2.47 -31.66
CA LYS A 303 -9.00 -1.15 -32.15
C LYS A 303 -8.13 -0.46 -31.11
N ILE A 304 -7.01 0.09 -31.54
CA ILE A 304 -6.09 0.85 -30.68
C ILE A 304 -5.85 2.20 -31.32
N TYR A 305 -5.99 3.26 -30.53
CA TYR A 305 -5.65 4.62 -30.92
C TYR A 305 -4.37 5.05 -30.23
N PHE A 306 -3.51 5.78 -30.94
CA PHE A 306 -2.34 6.45 -30.37
C PHE A 306 -2.09 7.80 -31.05
N SER A 307 -1.86 8.82 -30.25
CA SER A 307 -1.32 10.11 -30.68
C SER A 307 -0.13 10.47 -29.82
N ARG A 308 0.99 10.74 -30.48
CA ARG A 308 2.18 11.27 -29.84
C ARG A 308 1.86 12.63 -29.20
N SER A 309 2.48 12.88 -28.03
CA SER A 309 2.49 14.18 -27.37
C SER A 309 3.93 14.71 -27.22
N TRP A 310 4.14 15.70 -26.35
CA TRP A 310 5.45 16.24 -26.01
C TRP A 310 6.27 15.27 -25.14
N PHE A 311 5.63 14.30 -24.48
CA PHE A 311 6.28 13.18 -23.79
C PHE A 311 7.11 12.31 -24.75
N ARG A 312 8.03 11.51 -24.19
CA ARG A 312 8.77 10.46 -24.92
C ARG A 312 7.76 9.51 -25.60
N PRO A 313 7.81 9.32 -26.93
CA PRO A 313 6.86 8.45 -27.61
C PRO A 313 7.10 6.98 -27.26
N GLY A 314 6.01 6.24 -27.15
CA GLY A 314 6.02 4.80 -26.96
C GLY A 314 4.58 4.33 -26.84
N ILE A 315 4.32 3.09 -27.26
CA ILE A 315 3.07 2.40 -27.00
C ILE A 315 3.37 0.92 -26.72
N GLY A 316 2.81 0.41 -25.64
CA GLY A 316 2.84 -1.01 -25.34
C GLY A 316 1.49 -1.45 -24.81
N LEU A 317 1.02 -2.59 -25.31
CA LEU A 317 -0.16 -3.27 -24.79
C LEU A 317 0.28 -4.57 -24.16
N PHE A 318 -0.12 -4.80 -22.91
CA PHE A 318 -0.01 -6.08 -22.25
C PHE A 318 -1.39 -6.69 -22.03
N VAL A 319 -1.45 -8.02 -21.96
CA VAL A 319 -2.65 -8.79 -21.64
C VAL A 319 -2.34 -9.79 -20.54
N SER A 320 -3.24 -9.97 -19.59
CA SER A 320 -3.15 -11.01 -18.57
C SER A 320 -4.52 -11.54 -18.18
N GLN A 321 -4.53 -12.75 -17.59
CA GLN A 321 -5.66 -13.28 -16.84
C GLN A 321 -5.25 -13.44 -15.37
N ALA A 322 -6.23 -13.71 -14.50
CA ALA A 322 -5.94 -14.08 -13.13
C ALA A 322 -4.97 -15.29 -13.11
N GLY A 323 -3.84 -15.12 -12.42
CA GLY A 323 -2.82 -16.17 -12.29
C GLY A 323 -1.86 -16.29 -13.48
N THR A 324 -1.72 -15.27 -14.32
CA THR A 324 -0.65 -15.19 -15.33
C THR A 324 0.13 -13.88 -15.19
N ARG A 325 1.34 -13.83 -15.74
CA ARG A 325 2.06 -12.57 -15.91
C ARG A 325 1.47 -11.75 -17.07
N PRO A 326 1.60 -10.41 -17.05
CA PRO A 326 1.38 -9.59 -18.24
C PRO A 326 2.23 -10.09 -19.41
N GLN A 327 1.56 -10.42 -20.50
CA GLN A 327 2.16 -10.83 -21.76
C GLN A 327 2.15 -9.64 -22.72
N PRO A 328 3.28 -9.28 -23.36
CA PRO A 328 3.31 -8.21 -24.34
C PRO A 328 2.57 -8.61 -25.63
N LEU A 329 1.79 -7.68 -26.17
CA LEU A 329 1.16 -7.73 -27.50
C LEU A 329 1.76 -6.68 -28.47
N HIS A 330 2.96 -6.21 -28.18
CA HIS A 330 3.66 -5.16 -28.92
C HIS A 330 5.11 -5.55 -29.23
N ALA A 331 5.73 -4.84 -30.16
CA ALA A 331 7.16 -5.00 -30.44
C ALA A 331 7.99 -4.41 -29.30
N GLN A 332 9.08 -5.06 -28.91
CA GLN A 332 9.94 -4.59 -27.81
C GLN A 332 10.44 -3.14 -28.02
N SER A 333 10.73 -2.75 -29.27
CA SER A 333 11.16 -1.39 -29.62
C SER A 333 10.07 -0.32 -29.44
N SER A 334 8.79 -0.72 -29.43
CA SER A 334 7.65 0.19 -29.34
C SER A 334 7.45 0.75 -27.94
N LEU A 335 7.84 -0.01 -26.91
CA LEU A 335 7.76 0.41 -25.53
C LEU A 335 9.18 0.45 -24.96
N PRO A 336 9.93 1.55 -25.19
CA PRO A 336 11.25 1.66 -24.59
C PRO A 336 11.12 1.69 -23.07
N GLU A 337 12.01 0.96 -22.39
CA GLU A 337 12.09 1.03 -20.94
C GLU A 337 12.46 2.47 -20.53
N PRO A 338 11.74 3.07 -19.58
CA PRO A 338 12.13 4.37 -19.05
C PRO A 338 13.49 4.25 -18.39
N ASP A 339 14.32 5.29 -18.54
CA ASP A 339 15.60 5.36 -17.85
C ASP A 339 15.34 5.36 -16.34
N ALA A 340 16.04 4.51 -15.60
CA ALA A 340 15.84 4.40 -14.16
C ALA A 340 16.25 5.72 -13.48
N ILE A 341 15.27 6.43 -12.92
CA ILE A 341 15.52 7.61 -12.11
C ILE A 341 16.00 7.13 -10.75
N ALA A 342 17.26 7.44 -10.42
CA ALA A 342 17.80 7.12 -9.10
C ALA A 342 17.01 7.84 -8.01
N VAL A 343 16.64 7.12 -6.96
CA VAL A 343 15.94 7.69 -5.81
C VAL A 343 16.84 8.74 -5.15
N ILE A 344 16.37 9.98 -5.09
CA ILE A 344 17.00 11.04 -4.30
C ILE A 344 16.56 10.84 -2.84
N SER A 345 17.34 10.04 -2.13
CA SER A 345 17.14 9.78 -0.71
C SER A 345 17.78 10.85 0.15
N VAL A 346 17.11 11.22 1.23
CA VAL A 346 17.64 12.06 2.30
C VAL A 346 17.60 11.25 3.58
N ASN A 347 18.72 11.23 4.31
CA ASN A 347 18.82 10.61 5.62
C ASN A 347 19.49 11.59 6.61
N PRO A 348 19.22 11.45 7.92
CA PRO A 348 20.02 12.05 8.97
C PRO A 348 21.52 11.81 8.75
N ASP A 349 22.32 12.87 8.84
CA ASP A 349 23.76 12.76 8.70
C ASP A 349 24.40 12.69 10.09
N TYR A 350 24.94 11.51 10.40
CA TYR A 350 25.60 11.25 11.68
C TYR A 350 26.93 11.99 11.83
N SER A 351 27.56 12.37 10.71
CA SER A 351 28.88 12.99 10.67
C SER A 351 28.83 14.52 10.75
N ASP A 352 27.67 15.12 10.49
CA ASP A 352 27.46 16.56 10.55
C ASP A 352 26.64 16.93 11.80
N PRO A 353 27.26 17.54 12.83
CA PRO A 353 26.57 17.99 14.05
C PRO A 353 25.35 18.89 13.80
N MET A 354 25.32 19.60 12.67
CA MET A 354 24.25 20.52 12.30
C MET A 354 23.12 19.84 11.51
N ASN A 355 23.37 18.63 10.97
CA ASN A 355 22.46 17.82 10.16
C ASN A 355 22.12 16.44 10.76
N GLN A 356 22.45 16.23 12.04
CA GLN A 356 22.02 15.04 12.79
C GLN A 356 20.51 14.86 12.79
N VAL A 357 19.74 15.96 12.76
CA VAL A 357 18.29 15.95 12.57
C VAL A 357 17.94 16.67 11.28
N GLN A 358 17.36 15.94 10.33
CA GLN A 358 16.90 16.50 9.07
C GLN A 358 15.52 17.15 9.23
N ARG A 359 15.30 18.29 8.57
CA ARG A 359 14.02 18.99 8.58
C ARG A 359 13.72 19.46 7.16
N ILE A 360 12.67 18.92 6.56
CA ILE A 360 12.26 19.26 5.20
C ILE A 360 10.86 19.86 5.28
N ARG A 361 10.69 21.10 4.79
CA ARG A 361 9.35 21.58 4.44
C ARG A 361 8.89 20.82 3.22
N SER A 362 7.79 20.11 3.36
CA SER A 362 7.38 19.06 2.45
C SER A 362 5.93 19.23 2.02
N PHE A 363 5.61 18.65 0.87
CA PHE A 363 4.24 18.33 0.53
C PHE A 363 4.04 16.83 0.73
N VAL A 364 2.92 16.45 1.33
CA VAL A 364 2.56 15.05 1.53
C VAL A 364 1.11 14.85 1.14
N GLN A 365 0.76 13.70 0.60
CA GLN A 365 -0.62 13.36 0.29
C GLN A 365 -1.04 12.17 1.14
N MET A 366 -2.02 12.38 2.01
CA MET A 366 -2.52 11.31 2.87
C MET A 366 -3.48 10.42 2.08
N PRO A 367 -3.52 9.10 2.35
CA PRO A 367 -4.44 8.21 1.67
C PRO A 367 -5.90 8.67 1.80
N GLY A 368 -6.60 8.73 0.67
CA GLY A 368 -7.99 9.18 0.58
C GLY A 368 -8.17 10.70 0.41
N GLU A 369 -7.11 11.50 0.54
CA GLU A 369 -7.18 12.94 0.27
C GLU A 369 -7.07 13.24 -1.22
N LYS A 370 -7.92 14.16 -1.71
CA LYS A 370 -7.90 14.63 -3.11
C LYS A 370 -6.75 15.59 -3.41
N THR A 371 -6.24 16.27 -2.40
CA THR A 371 -5.24 17.33 -2.51
C THR A 371 -4.11 17.08 -1.54
N LYS A 372 -2.88 17.38 -1.94
CA LYS A 372 -1.71 17.32 -1.07
C LYS A 372 -1.79 18.36 0.06
N ARG A 373 -1.25 18.01 1.23
CA ARG A 373 -0.96 18.94 2.33
C ARG A 373 0.26 19.76 1.93
N THR A 374 0.09 21.08 1.88
CA THR A 374 1.15 22.01 1.41
C THR A 374 1.94 22.66 2.54
N HIS A 375 1.45 22.55 3.77
CA HIS A 375 2.04 23.17 4.95
C HIS A 375 2.55 22.08 5.88
N SER A 376 3.44 21.23 5.39
CA SER A 376 3.98 20.12 6.17
C SER A 376 5.47 20.28 6.45
N MET A 377 5.91 19.70 7.56
CA MET A 377 7.31 19.55 7.89
C MET A 377 7.59 18.10 8.24
N SER A 378 8.49 17.48 7.49
CA SER A 378 9.02 16.15 7.79
C SER A 378 10.32 16.27 8.57
N VAL A 379 10.46 15.51 9.65
CA VAL A 379 11.61 15.52 10.54
C VAL A 379 12.24 14.14 10.60
N GLY A 380 13.52 14.07 10.24
CA GLY A 380 14.33 12.87 10.24
C GLY A 380 15.25 12.82 11.45
N SER A 381 15.11 11.80 12.31
CA SER A 381 15.94 11.61 13.50
C SER A 381 17.02 10.54 13.31
N PRO A 382 18.20 10.67 13.96
CA PRO A 382 19.28 9.69 13.82
C PRO A 382 18.95 8.33 14.47
N THR A 383 17.89 8.24 15.28
CA THR A 383 17.40 6.97 15.82
C THR A 383 16.63 6.12 14.79
N GLY A 384 16.43 6.61 13.56
CA GLY A 384 15.68 5.92 12.51
C GLY A 384 14.16 5.99 12.67
N ILE A 385 13.66 6.88 13.55
CA ILE A 385 12.23 7.18 13.72
C ILE A 385 11.97 8.59 13.22
N HIS A 386 10.99 8.72 12.35
CA HIS A 386 10.74 9.92 11.57
C HIS A 386 9.27 10.29 11.62
N TYR A 387 8.95 11.54 11.33
CA TYR A 387 7.56 11.98 11.34
C TYR A 387 7.30 13.14 10.39
N THR A 388 6.02 13.33 10.05
CA THR A 388 5.52 14.53 9.37
C THR A 388 4.43 15.19 10.19
N VAL A 389 4.53 16.50 10.36
CA VAL A 389 3.48 17.33 10.97
C VAL A 389 2.84 18.23 9.92
N ASP A 390 1.53 18.43 10.01
CA ASP A 390 0.79 19.50 9.36
C ASP A 390 0.89 20.77 10.23
N LEU A 391 1.50 21.82 9.71
CA LEU A 391 1.69 23.10 10.39
C LEU A 391 0.43 23.97 10.38
N ASN A 392 -0.60 23.65 9.58
CA ASN A 392 -1.88 24.36 9.65
C ASN A 392 -2.77 23.81 10.76
N GLN A 393 -2.62 22.54 11.10
CA GLN A 393 -3.49 21.85 12.07
C GLN A 393 -2.73 21.35 13.30
N MET A 394 -1.40 21.51 13.37
CA MET A 394 -0.52 20.88 14.37
C MET A 394 -0.70 19.35 14.44
N ALA A 395 -1.19 18.75 13.36
CA ALA A 395 -1.54 17.34 13.31
C ALA A 395 -0.28 16.52 13.01
N LEU A 396 -0.04 15.47 13.79
CA LEU A 396 0.99 14.48 13.48
C LEU A 396 0.38 13.52 12.45
N LEU A 397 0.82 13.62 11.19
CA LEU A 397 0.16 12.94 10.05
C LEU A 397 0.64 11.50 9.89
N GLN A 398 1.94 11.29 9.98
CA GLN A 398 2.58 10.01 9.78
C GLN A 398 3.85 9.92 10.61
N VAL A 399 4.15 8.71 11.05
CA VAL A 399 5.37 8.36 11.76
C VAL A 399 5.88 7.06 11.16
N TRP A 400 7.18 6.94 10.98
CA TRP A 400 7.77 5.75 10.37
C TRP A 400 9.13 5.40 10.92
N LYS A 401 9.48 4.12 10.80
CA LYS A 401 10.77 3.56 11.17
C LYS A 401 11.52 3.08 9.92
N GLY A 402 12.80 3.43 9.79
CA GLY A 402 13.62 3.03 8.64
C GLY A 402 14.43 4.19 8.10
N ASP A 403 14.54 4.29 6.77
CA ASP A 403 15.20 5.43 6.13
C ASP A 403 14.23 6.62 6.06
N PHE A 404 14.77 7.84 6.02
CA PHE A 404 13.97 9.03 6.21
C PHE A 404 13.07 9.35 5.01
N ALA A 405 13.59 9.85 3.90
CA ALA A 405 12.70 10.38 2.86
C ALA A 405 13.19 10.14 1.44
N ASN A 406 12.24 9.78 0.57
CA ASN A 406 12.36 9.92 -0.88
C ASN A 406 11.89 11.32 -1.26
N THR A 407 12.80 12.11 -1.83
CA THR A 407 12.58 13.49 -2.28
C THR A 407 12.70 13.64 -3.79
N THR A 408 12.70 12.52 -4.52
CA THR A 408 12.87 12.50 -5.98
C THR A 408 11.87 13.42 -6.67
N GLU A 409 10.58 13.31 -6.35
CA GLU A 409 9.56 14.19 -6.94
C GLU A 409 9.74 15.67 -6.60
N MET A 410 10.39 15.99 -5.47
CA MET A 410 10.61 17.36 -5.06
C MET A 410 11.78 18.02 -5.81
N TRP A 411 12.81 17.24 -6.14
CA TRP A 411 14.12 17.77 -6.54
C TRP A 411 14.56 17.35 -7.95
N TYR A 412 14.08 16.21 -8.46
CA TYR A 412 14.28 15.77 -9.83
C TYR A 412 13.15 16.31 -10.71
N GLU A 413 13.51 17.06 -11.75
CA GLU A 413 12.61 17.59 -12.81
C GLU A 413 11.30 18.29 -12.35
N ARG A 414 11.16 18.61 -11.06
CA ARG A 414 10.28 19.59 -10.39
C ARG A 414 8.86 19.79 -10.96
N GLY A 415 8.25 18.77 -11.56
CA GLY A 415 6.84 18.73 -11.94
C GLY A 415 5.93 18.47 -10.73
N GLU A 416 4.64 18.75 -10.87
CA GLU A 416 3.64 18.23 -9.92
C GLU A 416 3.72 16.69 -9.88
N PRO A 417 3.62 16.04 -8.69
CA PRO A 417 3.03 16.57 -7.47
C PRO A 417 4.02 17.05 -6.37
N GLN A 418 5.32 16.86 -6.57
CA GLN A 418 6.39 17.29 -5.63
C GLN A 418 6.23 16.73 -4.20
N LEU A 419 5.93 15.44 -4.07
CA LEU A 419 5.68 14.85 -2.76
C LEU A 419 6.96 14.35 -2.08
N LEU A 420 6.99 14.47 -0.76
CA LEU A 420 7.89 13.69 0.08
C LEU A 420 7.21 12.36 0.40
N SER A 421 7.90 11.26 0.14
CA SER A 421 7.43 9.91 0.51
C SER A 421 8.35 9.27 1.56
N PRO A 422 7.83 8.66 2.63
CA PRO A 422 8.64 7.88 3.57
C PRO A 422 9.37 6.71 2.87
N LEU A 423 10.61 6.43 3.29
CA LEU A 423 11.36 5.24 2.87
C LEU A 423 11.33 4.10 3.89
N GLY A 424 10.60 4.28 5.00
CA GLY A 424 10.46 3.31 6.08
C GLY A 424 9.03 2.82 6.31
N ALA A 425 8.87 1.94 7.31
CA ALA A 425 7.58 1.34 7.68
C ALA A 425 6.69 2.38 8.35
N VAL A 426 5.58 2.75 7.69
CA VAL A 426 4.73 3.88 8.08
C VAL A 426 3.54 3.44 8.94
N VAL A 427 3.19 4.29 9.91
CA VAL A 427 1.85 4.36 10.51
C VAL A 427 1.28 5.74 10.24
N LEU A 428 0.04 5.73 9.79
CA LEU A 428 -0.74 6.92 9.51
C LEU A 428 -1.58 7.25 10.76
N LEU A 429 -1.65 8.53 11.06
CA LEU A 429 -2.33 9.06 12.22
C LEU A 429 -3.43 10.05 11.78
N PRO A 430 -4.40 10.35 12.66
CA PRO A 430 -5.47 11.26 12.30
C PRO A 430 -4.95 12.67 11.98
N GLY A 431 -5.35 13.23 10.84
CA GLY A 431 -4.91 14.54 10.35
C GLY A 431 -5.59 15.75 11.01
N GLN A 432 -6.12 15.59 12.22
CA GLN A 432 -6.77 16.65 13.01
C GLN A 432 -5.82 17.18 14.08
N THR A 433 -6.08 18.39 14.58
CA THR A 433 -5.35 18.95 15.72
C THR A 433 -5.35 18.00 16.92
N PRO A 434 -4.21 17.84 17.63
CA PRO A 434 -4.12 16.95 18.79
C PRO A 434 -4.84 17.51 20.01
N LEU A 435 -4.98 18.84 20.12
CA LEU A 435 -5.56 19.53 21.28
C LEU A 435 -6.83 20.26 20.87
N MET A 436 -7.84 20.18 21.72
CA MET A 436 -9.05 21.00 21.66
C MET A 436 -9.62 21.21 23.07
N VAL A 437 -10.25 22.36 23.29
CA VAL A 437 -11.25 22.52 24.35
C VAL A 437 -12.60 22.19 23.70
N LEU A 438 -13.32 21.23 24.27
CA LEU A 438 -14.60 20.78 23.75
C LEU A 438 -15.73 21.42 24.57
N ASP A 439 -16.81 21.84 23.91
CA ASP A 439 -17.98 22.45 24.58
C ASP A 439 -18.63 21.49 25.59
N ASN A 440 -18.58 20.19 25.30
CA ASN A 440 -19.00 19.11 26.19
C ASN A 440 -18.37 17.77 25.77
N GLU A 441 -18.51 16.74 26.62
CA GLU A 441 -17.87 15.42 26.41
C GLU A 441 -18.41 14.65 25.19
N SER A 442 -19.57 15.03 24.64
CA SER A 442 -20.16 14.41 23.44
C SER A 442 -19.81 15.15 22.14
N ALA A 443 -19.19 16.33 22.23
CA ALA A 443 -18.82 17.11 21.06
C ALA A 443 -17.82 16.34 20.19
N ALA A 444 -18.14 16.22 18.91
CA ALA A 444 -17.26 15.60 17.93
C ALA A 444 -15.93 16.35 17.84
N TRP A 445 -14.84 15.63 17.59
CA TRP A 445 -13.57 16.28 17.31
C TRP A 445 -13.67 17.00 15.96
N PRO A 446 -13.27 18.28 15.87
CA PRO A 446 -13.39 19.03 14.62
C PRO A 446 -12.49 18.43 13.54
N ASP A 447 -13.00 18.38 12.31
CA ASP A 447 -12.21 17.93 11.16
C ASP A 447 -11.08 18.90 10.82
N SER A 448 -11.31 20.20 11.02
CA SER A 448 -10.29 21.25 10.91
C SER A 448 -10.62 22.44 11.82
N VAL A 449 -9.61 23.24 12.09
CA VAL A 449 -9.69 24.42 12.96
C VAL A 449 -9.22 25.65 12.19
N SER A 450 -9.96 26.76 12.31
CA SER A 450 -9.61 28.04 11.67
C SER A 450 -8.43 28.72 12.36
N GLU A 451 -7.78 29.65 11.65
CA GLU A 451 -6.67 30.45 12.18
C GLU A 451 -7.06 31.33 13.38
N ASN A 452 -8.35 31.64 13.57
CA ASN A 452 -8.80 32.37 14.75
C ASN A 452 -8.71 31.53 16.03
N THR A 453 -8.83 30.21 15.90
CA THR A 453 -8.83 29.27 17.02
C THR A 453 -7.45 28.64 17.22
N LEU A 454 -6.75 28.31 16.12
CA LEU A 454 -5.43 27.71 16.12
C LEU A 454 -4.45 28.59 15.35
N GLN A 455 -3.48 29.18 16.05
CA GLN A 455 -2.51 30.11 15.43
C GLN A 455 -1.10 29.55 15.53
N TYR A 456 -0.51 29.13 14.42
CA TYR A 456 0.91 28.81 14.37
C TYR A 456 1.76 30.04 14.71
N LYS A 457 2.73 29.89 15.62
CA LYS A 457 3.64 30.97 16.06
C LYS A 457 5.10 30.70 15.70
N GLY A 458 5.39 29.60 15.01
CA GLY A 458 6.75 29.23 14.63
C GLY A 458 7.26 28.02 15.41
N LEU A 459 8.56 27.83 15.37
CA LEU A 459 9.24 26.73 16.05
C LEU A 459 10.58 27.19 16.60
N THR A 460 11.02 26.57 17.67
CA THR A 460 12.40 26.68 18.17
C THR A 460 13.18 25.42 17.85
N ILE A 461 14.45 25.58 17.54
CA ILE A 461 15.38 24.47 17.31
C ILE A 461 16.34 24.42 18.50
N ASP A 462 16.45 23.26 19.14
CA ASP A 462 17.45 23.06 20.21
C ASP A 462 18.86 22.84 19.64
N LYS A 463 19.86 22.76 20.54
CA LYS A 463 21.27 22.56 20.15
C LYS A 463 21.52 21.24 19.42
N GLN A 464 20.60 20.28 19.52
CA GLN A 464 20.64 18.97 18.86
C GLN A 464 19.82 18.97 17.55
N GLY A 465 19.34 20.13 17.09
CA GLY A 465 18.58 20.25 15.85
C GLY A 465 17.12 19.81 15.96
N LYS A 466 16.60 19.51 17.15
CA LYS A 466 15.22 19.01 17.33
C LYS A 466 14.24 20.18 17.40
N PRO A 467 13.17 20.18 16.58
CA PRO A 467 12.19 21.26 16.58
C PRO A 467 11.18 21.13 17.73
N THR A 468 10.72 22.27 18.22
CA THR A 468 9.56 22.40 19.12
C THR A 468 8.60 23.40 18.50
N LEU A 469 7.40 22.95 18.16
CA LEU A 469 6.38 23.84 17.59
C LEU A 469 5.83 24.75 18.69
N GLN A 470 5.49 25.97 18.31
CA GLN A 470 4.80 26.93 19.17
C GLN A 470 3.53 27.40 18.46
N TYR A 471 2.40 27.38 19.18
CA TYR A 471 1.13 27.85 18.65
C TYR A 471 0.22 28.35 19.77
N ARG A 472 -0.87 29.03 19.40
CA ARG A 472 -1.97 29.34 20.33
C ARG A 472 -3.19 28.51 19.99
N LEU A 473 -3.87 28.05 21.03
CA LEU A 473 -5.14 27.35 20.93
C LEU A 473 -6.04 27.79 22.07
N ALA A 474 -7.25 28.28 21.76
CA ALA A 474 -8.27 28.63 22.76
C ALA A 474 -7.76 29.49 23.93
N GLY A 475 -6.93 30.50 23.63
CA GLY A 475 -6.36 31.43 24.63
C GLY A 475 -5.11 30.91 25.37
N ALA A 476 -4.74 29.64 25.21
CA ALA A 476 -3.49 29.09 25.74
C ALA A 476 -2.36 29.16 24.70
N THR A 477 -1.13 29.33 25.18
CA THR A 477 0.08 29.10 24.39
C THR A 477 0.49 27.65 24.56
N VAL A 478 0.82 26.98 23.46
CA VAL A 478 1.20 25.58 23.44
C VAL A 478 2.62 25.44 22.90
N THR A 479 3.45 24.68 23.61
CA THR A 479 4.68 24.10 23.05
C THR A 479 4.47 22.62 22.80
N ASP A 480 4.90 22.15 21.63
CA ASP A 480 4.69 20.77 21.19
C ASP A 480 6.03 20.19 20.74
N ALA A 481 6.57 19.34 21.62
CA ALA A 481 7.85 18.69 21.47
C ALA A 481 7.64 17.24 21.05
N ILE A 482 8.04 16.92 19.82
CA ILE A 482 8.05 15.56 19.28
C ILE A 482 9.50 15.09 19.21
N ARG A 483 9.79 13.97 19.88
CA ARG A 483 11.13 13.42 20.08
C ARG A 483 11.12 11.94 19.78
N SER A 484 12.16 11.44 19.14
CA SER A 484 12.39 10.00 19.00
C SER A 484 13.24 9.51 20.17
N GLU A 485 12.80 8.47 20.85
CA GLU A 485 13.49 7.88 21.99
C GLU A 485 13.40 6.36 21.89
N GLY A 486 14.55 5.70 21.70
CA GLY A 486 14.59 4.26 21.45
C GLY A 486 13.78 3.87 20.21
N ASP A 487 12.79 3.00 20.39
CA ASP A 487 11.85 2.50 19.38
C ASP A 487 10.52 3.26 19.35
N ALA A 488 10.44 4.42 20.01
CA ALA A 488 9.22 5.19 20.15
C ALA A 488 9.37 6.64 19.70
N LEU A 489 8.24 7.24 19.34
CA LEU A 489 8.09 8.69 19.18
C LEU A 489 7.33 9.24 20.38
N VAL A 490 8.01 10.03 21.21
CA VAL A 490 7.45 10.70 22.39
C VAL A 490 6.96 12.09 21.98
N ARG A 491 5.70 12.39 22.28
CA ARG A 491 5.12 13.72 22.10
C ARG A 491 4.75 14.30 23.46
N THR A 492 5.26 15.48 23.74
CA THR A 492 4.96 16.26 24.94
C THR A 492 4.33 17.57 24.51
N LEU A 493 3.10 17.83 24.96
CA LEU A 493 2.41 19.10 24.76
C LEU A 493 2.30 19.81 26.10
N THR A 494 2.82 21.03 26.17
CA THR A 494 2.78 21.88 27.36
C THR A 494 1.98 23.14 27.05
N LEU A 495 1.01 23.42 27.90
CA LEU A 495 0.08 24.53 27.76
C LEU A 495 0.35 25.54 28.87
N THR A 496 0.41 26.83 28.51
CA THR A 496 0.48 27.94 29.46
C THR A 496 -0.65 28.94 29.18
N GLY A 497 -1.25 29.48 30.24
CA GLY A 497 -2.40 30.36 30.20
C GLY A 497 -3.64 29.79 30.91
N SER A 498 -4.81 30.34 30.59
CA SER A 498 -6.07 29.99 31.26
C SER A 498 -7.15 29.69 30.21
N PRO A 499 -7.12 28.51 29.58
CA PRO A 499 -8.14 28.11 28.61
C PRO A 499 -9.51 28.05 29.29
N THR A 500 -10.55 28.49 28.58
CA THR A 500 -11.94 28.48 29.09
C THR A 500 -12.52 27.06 28.98
N GLY A 501 -12.24 26.21 29.97
CA GLY A 501 -12.65 24.81 30.01
C GLY A 501 -11.46 23.86 30.08
N THR A 502 -11.73 22.55 30.14
CA THR A 502 -10.66 21.53 30.18
C THR A 502 -10.16 21.25 28.76
N PRO A 503 -8.87 21.49 28.46
CA PRO A 503 -8.28 21.04 27.22
C PRO A 503 -8.14 19.52 27.24
N TYR A 504 -8.41 18.89 26.11
CA TYR A 504 -8.18 17.48 25.88
C TYR A 504 -7.14 17.30 24.77
N CYS A 505 -6.28 16.30 24.93
CA CYS A 505 -5.40 15.81 23.89
C CYS A 505 -5.94 14.49 23.33
N ARG A 506 -6.33 14.46 22.06
CA ARG A 506 -6.74 13.22 21.38
C ARG A 506 -5.52 12.48 20.87
N ILE A 507 -5.15 11.41 21.58
CA ILE A 507 -3.93 10.62 21.30
C ILE A 507 -4.19 9.46 20.32
N ALA A 508 -5.45 9.06 20.13
CA ALA A 508 -5.84 8.08 19.13
C ALA A 508 -7.28 8.30 18.66
N ALA A 509 -7.56 7.96 17.39
CA ALA A 509 -8.90 7.79 16.85
C ALA A 509 -8.88 6.69 15.78
N ALA A 510 -9.56 5.58 16.07
CA ALA A 510 -9.31 4.30 15.40
C ALA A 510 -10.57 3.42 15.34
N SER A 511 -10.58 2.42 14.47
CA SER A 511 -11.67 1.43 14.42
C SER A 511 -11.68 0.53 15.66
N SER A 512 -10.51 0.29 16.24
CA SER A 512 -10.36 -0.44 17.51
C SER A 512 -9.21 0.12 18.34
N VAL A 513 -9.43 0.19 19.64
CA VAL A 513 -8.43 0.51 20.65
C VAL A 513 -8.57 -0.48 21.82
N GLU A 514 -7.50 -1.20 22.13
CA GLU A 514 -7.48 -2.22 23.19
C GLU A 514 -6.40 -1.86 24.21
N GLU A 515 -6.73 -1.78 25.50
CA GLU A 515 -5.69 -1.70 26.54
C GLU A 515 -5.04 -3.08 26.69
N VAL A 516 -3.76 -3.16 26.33
CA VAL A 516 -2.97 -4.40 26.26
C VAL A 516 -1.99 -4.55 27.42
N GLY A 517 -1.87 -3.51 28.23
CA GLY A 517 -1.09 -3.43 29.45
C GLY A 517 -1.42 -2.09 30.11
N LYS A 518 -1.10 -1.93 31.39
CA LYS A 518 -1.44 -0.70 32.11
C LYS A 518 -0.82 0.52 31.41
N GLY A 519 -1.66 1.41 30.86
CA GLY A 519 -1.21 2.58 30.11
C GLY A 519 -0.62 2.28 28.72
N LEU A 520 -0.84 1.08 28.18
CA LEU A 520 -0.41 0.66 26.85
C LEU A 520 -1.62 0.21 26.03
N TYR A 521 -1.86 0.87 24.90
CA TYR A 521 -3.02 0.66 24.05
C TYR A 521 -2.60 0.20 22.66
N ALA A 522 -3.12 -0.93 22.19
CA ALA A 522 -3.01 -1.35 20.80
C ALA A 522 -4.08 -0.65 19.96
N VAL A 523 -3.68 -0.13 18.81
CA VAL A 523 -4.55 0.67 17.94
C VAL A 523 -4.68 0.03 16.57
N ASN A 524 -5.89 0.08 15.99
CA ASN A 524 -6.22 -0.45 14.67
C ASN A 524 -5.73 -1.88 14.48
N ASP A 525 -6.24 -2.80 15.31
CA ASP A 525 -5.88 -4.23 15.24
C ASP A 525 -4.36 -4.44 15.33
N ARG A 526 -3.73 -3.85 16.37
CA ARG A 526 -2.29 -3.96 16.67
C ARG A 526 -1.40 -3.53 15.50
N SER A 527 -1.78 -2.41 14.86
CA SER A 527 -0.96 -1.77 13.84
C SER A 527 0.20 -0.96 14.43
N TYR A 528 -0.03 -0.39 15.62
CA TYR A 528 0.92 0.35 16.47
C TYR A 528 0.42 0.39 17.91
N TYR A 529 1.27 0.84 18.85
CA TYR A 529 0.83 1.13 20.22
C TYR A 529 0.85 2.62 20.56
N ILE A 530 -0.01 3.01 21.50
CA ILE A 530 0.09 4.25 22.26
C ILE A 530 0.44 3.90 23.70
N ARG A 531 1.50 4.52 24.24
CA ARG A 531 1.90 4.40 25.63
C ARG A 531 1.71 5.73 26.35
N VAL A 532 1.17 5.69 27.55
CA VAL A 532 1.01 6.85 28.45
C VAL A 532 1.54 6.49 29.84
N ASP A 533 1.66 7.49 30.72
CA ASP A 533 1.89 7.21 32.14
C ASP A 533 0.79 6.25 32.67
N PRO A 534 1.14 5.12 33.32
CA PRO A 534 0.17 4.20 33.92
C PRO A 534 -0.80 4.84 34.94
N LYS A 535 -0.53 6.06 35.41
CA LYS A 535 -1.37 6.86 36.31
C LYS A 535 -2.21 7.92 35.55
N ALA A 536 -1.99 8.09 34.25
CA ALA A 536 -2.74 9.05 33.45
C ALA A 536 -4.23 8.68 33.40
N LYS A 537 -5.09 9.68 33.52
CA LYS A 537 -6.55 9.51 33.47
C LYS A 537 -7.02 9.52 32.02
N VAL A 538 -6.76 8.44 31.29
CA VAL A 538 -7.22 8.27 29.90
C VAL A 538 -8.74 8.12 29.87
N LYS A 539 -9.42 8.91 29.04
CA LYS A 539 -10.84 8.74 28.72
C LYS A 539 -10.98 8.05 27.37
N THR A 540 -11.82 7.02 27.31
CA THR A 540 -12.22 6.34 26.09
C THR A 540 -13.64 6.77 25.70
N ARG A 541 -13.88 7.07 24.43
CA ARG A 541 -15.25 7.34 23.93
C ARG A 541 -15.46 6.85 22.50
N GLN A 542 -16.73 6.65 22.14
CA GLN A 542 -17.14 6.42 20.76
C GLN A 542 -17.54 7.75 20.11
N SER A 543 -17.05 8.02 18.91
CA SER A 543 -17.35 9.24 18.15
C SER A 543 -17.22 8.96 16.65
N ASN A 544 -18.26 9.28 15.87
CA ASN A 544 -18.30 9.10 14.41
C ASN A 544 -17.84 7.70 13.94
N GLY A 545 -18.29 6.64 14.63
CA GLY A 545 -17.94 5.25 14.32
C GLY A 545 -16.50 4.85 14.65
N LYS A 546 -15.75 5.68 15.39
CA LYS A 546 -14.40 5.41 15.87
C LYS A 546 -14.33 5.42 17.39
N GLN A 547 -13.36 4.68 17.93
CA GLN A 547 -12.92 4.78 19.31
C GLN A 547 -11.85 5.87 19.42
N GLU A 548 -12.05 6.79 20.35
CA GLU A 548 -11.09 7.87 20.68
C GLU A 548 -10.46 7.65 22.06
N LEU A 549 -9.16 7.92 22.15
CA LEU A 549 -8.44 8.07 23.42
C LEU A 549 -8.15 9.53 23.67
N LEU A 550 -8.61 10.04 24.81
CA LEU A 550 -8.44 11.42 25.22
C LEU A 550 -7.64 11.49 26.53
N LEU A 551 -6.65 12.36 26.57
CA LEU A 551 -5.95 12.78 27.79
C LEU A 551 -6.43 14.17 28.19
N PRO A 552 -7.14 14.33 29.31
CA PRO A 552 -7.40 15.64 29.88
C PRO A 552 -6.07 16.31 30.27
N VAL A 553 -5.92 17.60 29.95
CA VAL A 553 -4.79 18.40 30.41
C VAL A 553 -5.15 19.01 31.77
N ASP A 554 -4.48 18.55 32.82
CA ASP A 554 -4.66 19.06 34.19
C ASP A 554 -3.93 20.39 34.35
N MET A 555 -4.66 21.50 34.22
CA MET A 555 -4.12 22.86 34.35
C MET A 555 -4.00 23.25 35.83
N LYS A 556 -2.79 23.55 36.30
CA LYS A 556 -2.50 24.04 37.65
C LYS A 556 -1.71 25.34 37.58
N ASN A 557 -2.18 26.38 38.27
CA ASN A 557 -1.54 27.71 38.30
C ASN A 557 -1.25 28.27 36.90
N GLY A 558 -2.12 27.98 35.93
CA GLY A 558 -1.96 28.44 34.55
C GLY A 558 -1.01 27.60 33.68
N GLU A 559 -0.56 26.43 34.15
CA GLU A 559 0.30 25.53 33.39
C GLU A 559 -0.24 24.11 33.39
N GLY A 560 -0.07 23.37 32.30
CA GLY A 560 -0.45 21.97 32.20
C GLY A 560 0.37 21.25 31.14
N SER A 561 0.50 19.94 31.26
CA SER A 561 1.25 19.14 30.29
C SER A 561 0.65 17.75 30.12
N VAL A 562 0.77 17.21 28.91
CA VAL A 562 0.46 15.82 28.59
C VAL A 562 1.59 15.22 27.78
N GLN A 563 1.88 13.95 28.04
CA GLN A 563 2.88 13.19 27.33
C GLN A 563 2.33 11.81 26.96
N TYR A 564 2.64 11.39 25.74
CA TYR A 564 2.37 10.03 25.27
C TYR A 564 3.44 9.63 24.25
N SER A 565 3.58 8.33 24.04
CA SER A 565 4.51 7.77 23.07
C SER A 565 3.78 6.91 22.06
N ILE A 566 4.19 6.97 20.80
CA ILE A 566 3.76 6.06 19.75
C ILE A 566 4.88 5.04 19.57
N VAL A 567 4.58 3.76 19.81
CA VAL A 567 5.58 2.68 19.76
C VAL A 567 5.35 1.86 18.50
N PHE A 568 6.44 1.61 17.80
CA PHE A 568 6.45 1.10 16.45
C PHE A 568 6.97 -0.28 16.33
#